data_AF-W1IPT9-F1
#
_entry.id   AF-W1IPT9-F1
#
_cell.length_a   1.000
_cell.length_b   1.000
_cell.length_c   1.000
_cell.angle_alpha   90.00
_cell.angle_beta   90.00
_cell.angle_gamma   90.00
#
_symmetry.space_group_name_H-M   'P 1'
#
loop_
_entity.id
_entity.type
_entity.pdbx_description
1 polymer ?
#
loop_
_entity_poly.entity_id
_entity_poly.type
_entity_poly.pdbx_seq_one_letter_code
_entity_poly.pdbx_strand_id
1 'polypeptide(L)'
;MLLAEEEKQCACCGGQLHLMGEDRSEKLEFIPAQIKVLEHVRPKYACRTCEKSGIQTPIKQAPLPAMPIKKGMATSSLLSQLITRKYQYGLPQYRQESLFRQ
;
A
#
# COMPACT_ATOMS: atom_id res chain seq x y z
N MET A 1 1.31 -2.53 -7.12
CA MET A 1 1.32 -1.33 -7.99
C MET A 1 2.75 -1.18 -8.50
N LEU A 2 2.97 -1.24 -9.81
CA LEU A 2 4.31 -1.27 -10.42
C LEU A 2 4.66 0.11 -10.98
N LEU A 3 5.94 0.50 -10.95
CA LEU A 3 6.40 1.67 -11.72
C LEU A 3 6.27 1.36 -13.23
N ALA A 4 5.90 2.38 -14.01
CA ALA A 4 5.89 2.30 -15.47
C ALA A 4 7.30 1.98 -16.01
N GLU A 5 7.37 1.31 -17.15
CA GLU A 5 8.67 0.90 -17.75
C GLU A 5 9.58 2.09 -18.04
N GLU A 6 8.97 3.24 -18.35
CA GLU A 6 9.61 4.52 -18.59
C GLU A 6 10.37 5.04 -17.35
N GLU A 7 9.91 4.70 -16.15
CA GLU A 7 10.51 5.17 -14.89
C GLU A 7 11.65 4.26 -14.39
N LYS A 8 11.87 3.10 -15.03
CA LYS A 8 12.93 2.12 -14.69
C LYS A 8 14.33 2.55 -15.11
N GLN A 9 14.49 3.78 -15.60
CA GLN A 9 15.79 4.37 -15.93
C GLN A 9 16.28 5.29 -14.81
N CYS A 10 17.56 5.20 -14.50
CA CYS A 10 18.19 6.06 -13.52
C CYS A 10 18.45 7.46 -14.11
N ALA A 11 17.97 8.50 -13.43
CA ALA A 11 18.19 9.89 -13.86
C ALA A 11 19.66 10.36 -13.75
N CYS A 12 20.50 9.64 -12.99
CA CYS A 12 21.91 9.98 -12.79
C CYS A 12 22.84 9.25 -13.77
N CYS A 13 22.64 7.93 -13.92
CA CYS A 13 23.56 7.06 -14.66
C CYS A 13 23.03 6.64 -16.04
N GLY A 14 21.74 6.89 -16.36
CA GLY A 14 21.05 6.33 -17.53
C GLY A 14 20.88 4.79 -17.51
N GLY A 15 21.47 4.12 -16.52
CA GLY A 15 21.43 2.67 -16.37
C GLY A 15 20.06 2.15 -15.94
N GLN A 16 19.81 0.88 -16.26
CA GLN A 16 18.61 0.17 -15.84
C GLN A 16 18.58 0.01 -14.31
N LEU A 17 17.43 0.32 -13.71
CA LEU A 17 17.19 0.11 -12.30
C LEU A 17 16.84 -1.37 -12.05
N HIS A 18 17.53 -1.97 -11.09
CA HIS A 18 17.27 -3.34 -10.66
C HIS A 18 16.40 -3.37 -9.40
N LEU A 19 15.67 -4.46 -9.21
CA LEU A 19 14.85 -4.68 -8.01
C LEU A 19 15.77 -4.92 -6.81
N MET A 20 15.74 -4.01 -5.83
CA MET A 20 16.56 -4.06 -4.61
C MET A 20 15.81 -4.77 -3.47
N GLY A 21 14.49 -4.63 -3.43
CA GLY A 21 13.64 -5.23 -2.41
C GLY A 21 12.19 -4.81 -2.58
N GLU A 22 11.29 -5.32 -1.73
CA GLU A 22 9.86 -5.03 -1.81
C GLU A 22 9.33 -4.65 -0.44
N ASP A 23 8.52 -3.59 -0.35
CA ASP A 23 7.70 -3.35 0.83
C ASP A 23 6.32 -4.00 0.62
N ARG A 24 5.89 -4.83 1.57
CA ARG A 24 4.55 -5.43 1.59
C ARG A 24 3.70 -4.73 2.64
N SER A 25 2.43 -4.48 2.34
CA SER A 25 1.49 -3.88 3.28
C SER A 25 0.10 -4.42 3.06
N GLU A 26 -0.45 -5.06 4.08
CA GLU A 26 -1.80 -5.60 4.06
C GLU A 26 -2.82 -4.52 4.41
N LYS A 27 -3.92 -4.47 3.65
CA LYS A 27 -5.04 -3.56 3.85
C LYS A 27 -6.34 -4.33 3.88
N LEU A 28 -7.28 -3.93 4.73
CA LEU A 28 -8.60 -4.54 4.82
C LEU A 28 -9.59 -3.71 4.02
N GLU A 29 -10.10 -4.28 2.94
CA GLU A 29 -11.15 -3.73 2.09
C GLU A 29 -12.49 -4.37 2.42
N PHE A 30 -13.53 -3.53 2.54
CA PHE A 30 -14.90 -4.02 2.69
C PHE A 30 -15.56 -4.08 1.30
N ILE A 31 -16.00 -5.27 0.91
CA ILE A 31 -16.88 -5.52 -0.23
C ILE A 31 -18.22 -5.97 0.34
N PRO A 32 -19.37 -5.60 -0.25
CA PRO A 32 -20.66 -6.06 0.24
C PRO A 32 -20.66 -7.58 0.43
N ALA A 33 -20.91 -8.02 1.66
CA ALA A 33 -20.87 -9.40 2.18
C ALA A 33 -19.51 -10.00 2.60
N GLN A 34 -18.34 -9.40 2.32
CA GLN A 34 -17.03 -9.97 2.70
C GLN A 34 -15.97 -8.89 3.00
N ILE A 35 -15.11 -9.14 3.99
CA ILE A 35 -13.84 -8.41 4.13
C ILE A 35 -12.79 -9.13 3.31
N LYS A 36 -12.04 -8.39 2.48
CA LYS A 36 -10.88 -8.90 1.77
C LYS A 36 -9.60 -8.26 2.29
N VAL A 37 -8.54 -9.05 2.32
CA VAL A 37 -7.18 -8.55 2.53
C VAL A 37 -6.62 -8.17 1.16
N LEU A 38 -6.42 -6.88 0.94
CA LEU A 38 -5.73 -6.33 -0.22
C LEU A 38 -4.25 -6.17 0.14
N GLU A 39 -3.40 -7.01 -0.46
CA GLU A 39 -1.95 -6.92 -0.28
C GLU A 39 -1.36 -5.91 -1.26
N HIS A 40 -0.74 -4.85 -0.73
CA HIS A 40 0.02 -3.89 -1.52
C HIS A 40 1.50 -4.24 -1.51
N VAL A 41 1.99 -4.75 -2.64
CA VAL A 41 3.42 -4.94 -2.90
C VAL A 41 3.98 -3.72 -3.64
N ARG A 42 5.02 -3.09 -3.05
CA ARG A 42 5.71 -1.90 -3.57
C ARG A 42 7.21 -2.20 -3.76
N PRO A 43 7.62 -2.65 -4.96
CA PRO A 43 9.02 -2.90 -5.26
C PRO A 43 9.86 -1.60 -5.25
N LYS A 44 11.04 -1.68 -4.66
CA LYS A 44 12.09 -0.66 -4.63
C LYS A 44 13.12 -0.98 -5.70
N TYR A 45 13.48 0.03 -6.48
CA TYR A 45 14.43 -0.10 -7.58
C TYR A 45 15.65 0.80 -7.36
N ALA A 46 16.86 0.30 -7.66
CA ALA A 46 18.13 1.03 -7.48
C ALA A 46 19.07 0.89 -8.70
N CYS A 47 19.92 1.89 -8.99
CA CYS A 47 20.95 1.79 -10.06
C CYS A 47 22.19 1.07 -9.54
N ARG A 48 22.55 -0.08 -10.16
CA ARG A 48 23.78 -0.83 -9.84
C ARG A 48 25.06 -0.02 -10.07
N THR A 49 25.06 0.86 -11.07
CA THR A 49 26.23 1.68 -11.41
C THR A 49 26.48 2.75 -10.35
N CYS A 50 25.42 3.42 -9.88
CA CYS A 50 25.49 4.40 -8.79
C CYS A 50 25.82 3.74 -7.43
N GLU A 51 25.41 2.49 -7.24
CA GLU A 51 25.71 1.70 -6.04
C GLU A 51 27.20 1.36 -5.94
N LYS A 52 27.84 1.07 -7.08
CA LYS A 52 29.29 0.85 -7.15
C LYS A 52 30.12 2.13 -7.10
N SER A 53 29.57 3.27 -7.57
CA SER A 53 30.30 4.54 -7.65
C SER A 53 30.22 5.38 -6.36
N GLY A 54 29.41 4.99 -5.37
CA GLY A 54 29.54 5.42 -3.97
C GLY A 54 29.13 6.86 -3.62
N ILE A 55 28.58 7.65 -4.54
CA ILE A 55 28.30 9.09 -4.26
C ILE A 55 26.84 9.35 -3.90
N GLN A 56 25.87 8.65 -4.51
CA GLN A 56 24.43 8.68 -4.18
C GLN A 56 23.64 7.67 -5.06
N THR A 57 22.91 6.73 -4.46
CA THR A 57 22.03 5.79 -5.17
C THR A 57 20.58 6.27 -5.15
N PRO A 58 20.02 6.75 -6.28
CA PRO A 58 18.60 7.09 -6.33
C PRO A 58 17.76 5.80 -6.26
N ILE A 59 17.05 5.62 -5.14
CA ILE A 59 16.07 4.56 -4.95
C ILE A 59 14.71 5.08 -5.42
N LYS A 60 14.13 4.43 -6.43
CA LYS A 60 12.77 4.73 -6.89
C LYS A 60 11.79 3.70 -6.35
N GLN A 61 10.65 4.19 -5.86
CA GLN A 61 9.54 3.36 -5.40
C GLN A 61 8.23 4.05 -5.76
N ALA A 62 7.23 3.29 -6.20
CA ALA A 62 5.92 3.83 -6.54
C ALA A 62 5.30 4.50 -5.30
N PRO A 63 4.64 5.67 -5.42
CA PRO A 63 4.06 6.37 -4.27
C PRO A 63 3.02 5.50 -3.55
N LEU A 64 2.84 5.73 -2.25
CA LEU A 64 1.76 5.09 -1.50
C LEU A 64 0.42 5.67 -1.97
N PRO A 65 -0.62 4.83 -2.17
CA PRO A 65 -1.97 5.34 -2.37
C PRO A 65 -2.40 6.15 -1.15
N ALA A 66 -3.15 7.23 -1.39
CA ALA A 66 -3.64 8.09 -0.32
C ALA A 66 -4.53 7.29 0.64
N MET A 67 -4.19 7.35 1.93
CA MET A 67 -4.91 6.62 2.97
C MET A 67 -5.41 7.56 4.08
N PRO A 68 -6.62 7.33 4.60
CA PRO A 68 -7.19 8.14 5.67
C PRO A 68 -6.39 8.01 6.98
N ILE A 69 -5.90 6.81 7.30
CA ILE A 69 -5.02 6.57 8.46
C ILE A 69 -3.63 6.21 7.93
N LYS A 70 -2.63 7.06 8.22
CA LYS A 70 -1.23 6.79 7.84
C LYS A 70 -0.77 5.48 8.48
N LYS A 71 -0.24 4.57 7.67
CA LYS A 71 0.18 3.21 8.06
C LYS A 71 -0.92 2.32 8.67
N GLY A 72 -2.19 2.76 8.68
CA GLY A 72 -3.31 1.96 9.17
C GLY A 72 -3.65 0.81 8.22
N MET A 73 -4.24 -0.26 8.76
CA MET A 73 -4.69 -1.41 7.96
C MET A 73 -6.08 -1.20 7.34
N ALA A 74 -6.92 -0.36 7.94
CA ALA A 74 -8.28 -0.10 7.45
C ALA A 74 -8.27 0.80 6.19
N THR A 75 -8.92 0.33 5.12
CA THR A 75 -9.18 1.16 3.93
C THR A 75 -10.31 2.16 4.20
N SER A 76 -10.47 3.13 3.30
CA SER A 76 -11.59 4.07 3.31
C SER A 76 -12.95 3.36 3.29
N SER A 77 -13.08 2.29 2.51
CA SER A 77 -14.30 1.47 2.45
C SER A 77 -14.64 0.86 3.81
N LEU A 78 -13.67 0.22 4.48
CA LEU A 78 -13.89 -0.37 5.80
C LEU A 78 -14.26 0.69 6.84
N LEU A 79 -13.55 1.82 6.86
CA LEU A 79 -13.85 2.92 7.78
C LEU A 79 -15.25 3.50 7.55
N SER A 80 -15.63 3.72 6.29
CA SER A 80 -16.97 4.18 5.94
C SER A 80 -18.04 3.22 6.47
N GLN A 81 -17.86 1.92 6.29
CA GLN A 81 -18.82 0.92 6.78
C GLN A 81 -18.92 0.90 8.32
N LEU A 82 -17.79 1.01 9.03
CA LEU A 82 -17.78 1.08 10.49
C LEU A 82 -18.52 2.31 11.02
N ILE A 83 -18.26 3.47 10.40
CA ILE A 83 -18.90 4.75 10.74
C ILE A 83 -20.40 4.66 10.47
N THR A 84 -20.79 4.20 9.28
CA THR A 84 -22.19 4.02 8.89
C THR A 84 -22.91 3.07 9.85
N ARG A 85 -22.32 1.92 10.17
CA ARG A 85 -22.93 0.97 11.13
C ARG A 85 -23.08 1.55 12.53
N LYS A 86 -22.08 2.30 13.01
CA LYS A 86 -22.11 2.89 14.35
C LYS A 86 -23.12 4.03 14.45
N TYR A 87 -23.11 4.96 13.51
CA TYR A 87 -23.84 6.23 13.63
C TYR A 87 -25.18 6.24 12.89
N GLN A 88 -25.25 5.64 11.70
CA GLN A 88 -26.51 5.60 10.94
C GLN A 88 -27.43 4.48 11.44
N TYR A 89 -26.86 3.29 11.68
CA TYR A 89 -27.64 2.11 12.09
C TYR A 89 -27.60 1.84 13.60
N GLY A 90 -26.90 2.67 14.39
CA GLY A 90 -26.83 2.54 15.85
C GLY A 90 -26.25 1.19 16.33
N LEU A 91 -25.48 0.50 15.49
CA LEU A 91 -25.04 -0.85 15.77
C LEU A 91 -23.86 -0.84 16.76
N PRO A 92 -23.98 -1.47 17.94
CA PRO A 92 -22.90 -1.50 18.91
C PRO A 92 -21.65 -2.18 18.38
N GLN A 93 -20.48 -1.73 18.85
CA GLN A 93 -19.18 -2.20 18.35
C GLN A 93 -18.97 -3.70 18.56
N TYR A 94 -19.40 -4.25 19.70
CA TYR A 94 -19.33 -5.70 19.97
C TYR A 94 -20.10 -6.55 18.93
N ARG A 95 -21.22 -6.03 18.42
CA ARG A 95 -22.04 -6.72 17.41
C ARG A 95 -21.42 -6.60 16.03
N GLN A 96 -20.71 -5.50 15.75
CA GLN A 96 -19.92 -5.38 14.53
C GLN A 96 -18.76 -6.36 14.55
N GLU A 97 -18.07 -6.51 15.68
CA GLU A 97 -17.00 -7.50 15.85
C GLU A 97 -17.48 -8.94 15.64
N SER A 98 -18.64 -9.32 16.19
CA SER A 98 -19.18 -10.66 15.97
C SER A 98 -19.50 -10.94 14.50
N LEU A 99 -19.94 -9.92 13.75
CA LEU A 99 -20.22 -10.05 12.30
C LEU A 99 -18.95 -10.18 11.46
N PHE A 100 -17.79 -9.73 11.96
CA PHE A 100 -16.51 -9.86 11.25
C PHE A 100 -15.77 -11.17 11.56
N ARG A 101 -16.19 -11.89 12.62
CA ARG A 101 -15.62 -13.19 12.98
C ARG A 101 -16.33 -14.38 12.32
N GLN A 102 -17.47 -14.14 11.66
CA GLN A 102 -18.19 -15.12 10.83
C GLN A 102 -17.58 -15.16 9.44
#